data_AF-A0A661S4C2-F1
#
_entry.id   AF-A0A661S4C2-F1
#
_cell.length_a   1.000
_cell.length_b   1.000
_cell.length_c   1.000
_cell.angle_alpha   90.00
_cell.angle_beta   90.00
_cell.angle_gamma   90.00
#
_symmetry.space_group_name_H-M   'P 1'
#
loop_
_entity.id
_entity.type
_entity.pdbx_description
1 polymer ?
#
loop_
_entity_poly.entity_id
_entity_poly.type
_entity_poly.pdbx_seq_one_letter_code
_entity_poly.pdbx_strand_id
1 'polypeptide(L)'
;MSDIKNAWTNSRKIAQDKQKFRGEKTGLKIGRYNHLVIESRSDFGLYLSSSEGRILLPNKYVSSDLNIGDSLEAFVYTDSEDRLVATTLKPAGIVGDFVFLKAKDVTSFGTFMEWGLEKDLLVPKNAQQDSMSPGKKYLTKICLDQMTQRVYGTTQISVNCDQNIKGLKVGQKVDLMIHSITKIGIMAVINNRYYGMLYLNETYQDLSIGDTCTGYIIMI
;
A
#
# COMPACT_ATOMS: atom_id res chain seq x y z
N MET A 1 4.08 17.68 -53.06
CA MET A 1 5.19 18.11 -52.17
C MET A 1 4.75 18.39 -50.73
N SER A 2 3.47 18.20 -50.37
CA SER A 2 2.90 18.47 -49.03
C SER A 2 2.82 17.23 -48.12
N ASP A 3 2.72 16.02 -48.67
CA ASP A 3 2.39 14.83 -47.86
C ASP A 3 3.59 14.19 -47.15
N ILE A 4 4.80 14.40 -47.66
CA ILE A 4 6.03 13.82 -47.09
C ILE A 4 6.47 14.59 -45.82
N LYS A 5 6.18 15.91 -45.73
CA LYS A 5 6.56 16.71 -44.56
C LYS A 5 5.72 16.39 -43.31
N ASN A 6 4.45 15.99 -43.49
CA ASN A 6 3.54 15.64 -42.39
C ASN A 6 3.84 14.25 -41.79
N ALA A 7 4.22 13.27 -42.63
CA ALA A 7 4.64 11.95 -42.14
C ALA A 7 5.89 12.04 -41.25
N TRP A 8 6.88 12.86 -41.63
CA TRP A 8 8.13 13.03 -40.88
C TRP A 8 7.97 13.78 -39.55
N THR A 9 7.02 14.73 -39.47
CA THR A 9 6.73 15.46 -38.22
C THR A 9 5.96 14.61 -37.23
N ASN A 10 5.04 13.75 -37.70
CA ASN A 10 4.29 12.85 -36.85
C ASN A 10 5.19 11.72 -36.30
N SER A 11 6.10 11.17 -37.12
CA SER A 11 7.10 10.19 -36.67
C SER A 11 8.06 10.75 -35.61
N ARG A 12 8.42 12.04 -35.67
CA ARG A 12 9.25 12.69 -34.64
C ARG A 12 8.50 12.94 -33.34
N LYS A 13 7.21 13.30 -33.38
CA LYS A 13 6.37 13.41 -32.17
C LYS A 13 6.17 12.06 -31.50
N ILE A 14 5.86 11.00 -32.27
CA ILE A 14 5.71 9.64 -31.76
C ILE A 14 7.04 9.10 -31.21
N ALA A 15 8.17 9.41 -31.86
CA ALA A 15 9.50 9.05 -31.36
C ALA A 15 9.89 9.86 -30.11
N GLN A 16 9.54 11.14 -30.04
CA GLN A 16 9.77 11.99 -28.86
C GLN A 16 8.88 11.58 -27.68
N ASP A 17 7.62 11.21 -27.90
CA ASP A 17 6.74 10.66 -26.86
C ASP A 17 7.21 9.27 -26.40
N LYS A 18 7.65 8.39 -27.31
CA LYS A 18 8.31 7.12 -26.95
C LYS A 18 9.63 7.32 -26.20
N GLN A 19 10.34 8.41 -26.46
CA GLN A 19 11.60 8.75 -25.79
C GLN A 19 11.38 9.43 -24.43
N LYS A 20 10.25 10.13 -24.26
CA LYS A 20 9.81 10.73 -22.97
C LYS A 20 9.27 9.67 -21.99
N PHE A 21 8.79 8.54 -22.50
CA PHE A 21 8.36 7.37 -21.73
C PHE A 21 9.41 6.26 -21.60
N ARG A 22 10.68 6.51 -21.99
CA ARG A 22 11.80 5.73 -21.43
C ARG A 22 11.89 6.11 -19.97
N GLY A 23 11.14 5.39 -19.13
CA GLY A 23 10.85 5.72 -17.75
C GLY A 23 12.06 6.33 -17.05
N GLU A 24 11.85 7.50 -16.45
CA GLU A 24 12.68 7.89 -15.33
C GLU A 24 12.78 6.65 -14.44
N LYS A 25 14.01 6.18 -14.19
CA LYS A 25 14.29 5.07 -13.28
C LYS A 25 13.96 5.53 -11.86
N THR A 26 12.68 5.72 -11.55
CA THR A 26 12.22 5.73 -10.16
C THR A 26 12.39 4.30 -9.67
N GLY A 27 13.21 4.10 -8.64
CA GLY A 27 13.49 2.78 -8.09
C GLY A 27 12.21 2.01 -7.77
N LEU A 28 12.26 0.69 -7.94
CA LEU A 28 11.15 -0.20 -7.66
C LEU A 28 10.63 -0.01 -6.23
N LYS A 29 9.32 0.21 -6.09
CA LYS A 29 8.67 0.43 -4.78
C LYS A 29 7.97 -0.85 -4.33
N ILE A 30 8.61 -1.60 -3.45
CA ILE A 30 8.02 -2.83 -2.87
C ILE A 30 6.89 -2.47 -1.90
N GLY A 31 5.85 -3.28 -1.93
CA GLY A 31 4.61 -3.09 -1.19
C GLY A 31 3.82 -1.88 -1.67
N ARG A 32 4.02 -1.46 -2.93
CA ARG A 32 3.35 -0.32 -3.57
C ARG A 32 3.08 -0.61 -5.05
N TYR A 33 2.26 0.24 -5.65
CA TYR A 33 2.02 0.23 -7.09
C TYR A 33 3.20 0.86 -7.86
N ASN A 34 3.51 0.25 -9.00
CA ASN A 34 4.54 0.67 -9.93
C ASN A 34 3.98 0.63 -11.35
N HIS A 35 4.33 1.60 -12.18
CA HIS A 35 4.09 1.53 -13.61
C HIS A 35 5.26 0.80 -14.28
N LEU A 36 5.01 -0.41 -14.79
CA LEU A 36 6.03 -1.29 -15.35
C LEU A 36 5.70 -1.66 -16.78
N VAL A 37 6.74 -1.79 -17.61
CA VAL A 37 6.60 -2.12 -19.04
C VAL A 37 6.75 -3.63 -19.23
N ILE A 38 5.87 -4.22 -20.02
CA ILE A 38 5.93 -5.64 -20.39
C ILE A 38 7.12 -5.85 -21.33
N GLU A 39 8.12 -6.61 -20.88
CA GLU A 39 9.34 -6.89 -21.63
C GLU A 39 9.22 -8.18 -22.45
N SER A 40 8.61 -9.22 -21.89
CA SER A 40 8.45 -10.51 -22.54
C SER A 40 7.30 -11.32 -21.95
N ARG A 41 6.89 -12.36 -22.69
CA ARG A 41 5.87 -13.34 -22.27
C ARG A 41 6.52 -14.72 -22.17
N SER A 42 6.10 -15.49 -21.17
CA SER A 42 6.52 -16.87 -20.96
C SER A 42 5.30 -17.74 -20.62
N ASP A 43 5.53 -19.04 -20.45
CA ASP A 43 4.48 -19.99 -20.01
C ASP A 43 3.96 -19.69 -18.59
N PHE A 44 4.70 -18.91 -17.79
CA PHE A 44 4.35 -18.60 -16.40
C PHE A 44 3.66 -17.23 -16.23
N GLY A 45 3.72 -16.36 -17.25
CA GLY A 45 3.19 -15.00 -17.14
C GLY A 45 3.89 -13.98 -18.03
N LEU A 46 3.79 -12.72 -17.61
CA LEU A 46 4.49 -11.60 -18.23
C LEU A 46 5.68 -11.20 -17.37
N TYR A 47 6.83 -10.96 -17.99
CA TYR A 47 7.96 -10.34 -17.31
C TYR A 47 7.91 -8.83 -17.52
N LEU A 48 7.89 -8.11 -16.41
CA LEU A 48 7.84 -6.66 -16.34
C LEU A 48 9.25 -6.12 -16.09
N SER A 49 9.63 -5.10 -16.86
CA SER A 49 10.94 -4.45 -16.73
C SER A 49 10.96 -3.48 -15.55
N SER A 50 11.98 -3.57 -14.69
CA SER A 50 12.19 -2.67 -13.55
C SER A 50 13.67 -2.31 -13.38
N SER A 51 13.98 -1.38 -12.46
CA SER A 51 15.36 -1.04 -12.10
C SER A 51 16.13 -2.20 -11.46
N GLU A 52 15.42 -3.08 -10.76
CA GLU A 52 15.98 -4.21 -9.99
C GLU A 52 15.98 -5.53 -10.78
N GLY A 53 15.73 -5.45 -12.09
CA GLY A 53 15.63 -6.62 -12.97
C GLY A 53 14.19 -6.92 -13.38
N ARG A 54 13.94 -8.19 -13.74
CA ARG A 54 12.64 -8.64 -14.27
C ARG A 54 11.74 -9.14 -13.16
N ILE A 55 10.48 -8.71 -13.17
CA ILE A 55 9.47 -9.12 -12.19
C ILE A 55 8.38 -9.90 -12.91
N LEU A 56 8.01 -11.06 -12.36
CA LEU A 56 6.94 -11.87 -12.94
C LEU A 56 5.57 -11.32 -12.54
N LEU A 57 4.68 -11.13 -13.51
CA LEU A 57 3.24 -11.06 -13.35
C LEU A 57 2.63 -12.41 -13.75
N PRO A 58 2.25 -13.27 -12.79
CA PRO A 58 1.71 -14.60 -13.06
C PRO A 58 0.48 -14.58 -13.97
N ASN A 59 0.32 -15.60 -14.82
CA ASN A 59 -0.77 -15.72 -15.81
C ASN A 59 -2.17 -15.43 -15.25
N LYS A 60 -2.46 -15.88 -14.03
CA LYS A 60 -3.77 -15.66 -13.38
C LYS A 60 -4.13 -14.18 -13.15
N TYR A 61 -3.14 -13.28 -13.24
CA TYR A 61 -3.31 -11.83 -13.08
C TYR A 61 -3.17 -11.08 -14.42
N VAL A 62 -2.95 -11.80 -15.53
CA VAL A 62 -2.79 -11.23 -16.87
C VAL A 62 -4.16 -11.13 -17.54
N SER A 63 -4.53 -9.93 -17.99
CA SER A 63 -5.70 -9.76 -18.87
C SER A 63 -5.34 -10.11 -20.32
N SER A 64 -6.35 -10.47 -21.13
CA SER A 64 -6.19 -10.89 -22.53
C SER A 64 -5.56 -9.83 -23.43
N ASP A 65 -5.67 -8.56 -23.05
CA ASP A 65 -5.43 -7.43 -23.96
C ASP A 65 -4.01 -6.85 -23.84
N LEU A 66 -3.15 -7.47 -23.02
CA LEU A 66 -1.80 -7.00 -22.73
C LEU A 66 -0.76 -7.51 -23.74
N ASN A 67 -0.07 -6.58 -24.39
CA ASN A 67 0.97 -6.84 -25.38
C ASN A 67 2.37 -6.47 -24.85
N ILE A 68 3.39 -7.06 -25.46
CA ILE A 68 4.78 -6.68 -25.20
C ILE A 68 4.97 -5.21 -25.58
N GLY A 69 5.60 -4.43 -24.68
CA GLY A 69 5.80 -2.99 -24.82
C GLY A 69 4.72 -2.14 -24.16
N ASP A 70 3.57 -2.71 -23.75
CA ASP A 70 2.57 -1.96 -22.99
C ASP A 70 3.05 -1.68 -21.57
N SER A 71 2.58 -0.57 -21.00
CA SER A 71 2.81 -0.20 -19.60
C SER A 71 1.55 -0.49 -18.78
N LEU A 72 1.72 -1.05 -17.58
CA LEU A 72 0.61 -1.31 -16.65
C LEU A 72 0.99 -0.92 -15.22
N GLU A 73 -0.03 -0.55 -14.44
CA GLU A 73 0.11 -0.37 -13.00
C GLU A 73 0.00 -1.73 -12.30
N ALA A 74 1.03 -2.14 -11.57
CA ALA A 74 1.05 -3.39 -10.81
C ALA A 74 1.51 -3.16 -9.38
N PHE A 75 0.91 -3.89 -8.44
CA PHE A 75 1.39 -3.97 -7.07
C PHE A 75 2.56 -4.95 -6.99
N VAL A 76 3.68 -4.53 -6.41
CA VAL A 76 4.90 -5.35 -6.31
C VAL A 76 5.15 -5.76 -4.87
N TYR A 77 5.37 -7.04 -4.61
CA TYR A 77 5.67 -7.59 -3.28
C TYR A 77 6.53 -8.85 -3.39
N THR A 78 6.82 -9.50 -2.27
CA THR A 78 7.52 -10.81 -2.25
C THR A 78 6.56 -11.96 -2.03
N ASP A 79 6.68 -13.04 -2.80
CA ASP A 79 5.91 -14.27 -2.63
C ASP A 79 6.38 -15.09 -1.41
N SER A 80 5.92 -16.34 -1.27
CA SER A 80 6.33 -17.24 -0.17
C SER A 80 7.78 -17.72 -0.24
N GLU A 81 8.44 -17.57 -1.39
CA GLU A 81 9.85 -17.92 -1.61
C GLU A 81 10.77 -16.68 -1.58
N ASP A 82 10.26 -15.55 -1.08
CA ASP A 82 10.95 -14.25 -1.03
C ASP A 82 11.35 -13.68 -2.40
N ARG A 83 10.68 -14.13 -3.47
CA ARG A 83 10.92 -13.62 -4.83
C ARG A 83 10.02 -12.43 -5.10
N LEU A 84 10.57 -11.41 -5.77
CA LEU A 84 9.78 -10.28 -6.26
C LEU A 84 8.75 -10.75 -7.29
N VAL A 85 7.49 -10.39 -7.04
CA VAL A 85 6.36 -10.70 -7.90
C VAL A 85 5.46 -9.48 -8.03
N ALA A 86 4.81 -9.36 -9.19
CA ALA A 86 3.81 -8.36 -9.48
C ALA A 86 2.41 -8.99 -9.48
N THR A 87 1.41 -8.19 -9.11
CA THR A 87 0.00 -8.58 -9.19
C THR A 87 -0.87 -7.38 -9.60
N THR A 88 -1.98 -7.69 -10.28
CA THR A 88 -3.07 -6.74 -10.57
C THR A 88 -4.17 -6.78 -9.50
N LEU A 89 -4.04 -7.67 -8.50
CA LEU A 89 -4.91 -7.64 -7.32
C LEU A 89 -4.67 -6.36 -6.51
N LYS A 90 -5.74 -5.90 -5.86
CA LYS A 90 -5.71 -4.74 -4.97
C LYS A 90 -5.65 -5.23 -3.52
N PRO A 91 -4.53 -5.04 -2.80
CA PRO A 91 -4.51 -5.33 -1.37
C PRO A 91 -5.42 -4.38 -0.61
N ALA A 92 -5.77 -4.75 0.62
CA ALA A 92 -6.53 -3.89 1.54
C ALA A 92 -5.78 -2.59 1.91
N GLY A 93 -4.46 -2.55 1.76
CA GLY A 93 -3.62 -1.37 1.95
C GLY A 93 -2.20 -1.60 1.41
N ILE A 94 -1.44 -0.52 1.26
CA ILE A 94 -0.05 -0.53 0.77
C ILE A 94 0.94 -0.16 1.90
N VAL A 95 2.24 -0.30 1.66
CA VAL A 95 3.27 0.10 2.62
C VAL A 95 3.13 1.58 2.98
N GLY A 96 3.00 1.84 4.27
CA GLY A 96 2.70 3.15 4.83
C GLY A 96 1.25 3.28 5.29
N ASP A 97 0.35 2.36 4.96
CA ASP A 97 -1.05 2.48 5.34
C ASP A 97 -1.32 1.92 6.73
N PHE A 98 -2.21 2.59 7.47
CA PHE A 98 -2.97 1.97 8.56
C PHE A 98 -4.29 1.43 8.02
N VAL A 99 -4.57 0.15 8.23
CA VAL A 99 -5.78 -0.52 7.75
C VAL A 99 -6.25 -1.59 8.73
N PHE A 100 -7.57 -1.76 8.88
CA PHE A 100 -8.12 -2.88 9.63
C PHE A 100 -8.06 -4.16 8.80
N LEU A 101 -7.30 -5.14 9.28
CA LEU A 101 -7.19 -6.46 8.67
C LEU A 101 -7.75 -7.52 9.61
N LYS A 102 -8.32 -8.57 9.04
CA LYS A 102 -8.81 -9.73 9.80
C LYS A 102 -7.66 -10.71 10.01
N ALA A 103 -7.47 -11.16 11.25
CA ALA A 103 -6.54 -12.24 11.56
C ALA A 103 -7.08 -13.56 10.99
N LYS A 104 -6.31 -14.16 10.08
CA LYS A 104 -6.65 -15.42 9.44
C LYS A 104 -6.17 -16.61 10.25
N ASP A 105 -4.91 -16.56 10.68
CA ASP A 105 -4.27 -17.63 11.43
C ASP A 105 -3.21 -17.09 12.40
N VAL A 106 -2.99 -17.80 13.51
CA VAL A 106 -2.04 -17.42 14.57
C VAL A 106 -1.05 -18.56 14.78
N THR A 107 0.24 -18.24 14.69
CA THR A 107 1.35 -19.18 14.88
C THR A 107 2.23 -18.73 16.05
N SER A 108 3.23 -19.54 16.40
CA SER A 108 4.17 -19.22 17.50
C SER A 108 5.01 -17.97 17.25
N PHE A 109 5.25 -17.62 15.97
CA PHE A 109 6.10 -16.51 15.56
C PHE A 109 5.33 -15.26 15.11
N GLY A 110 4.01 -15.34 14.96
CA GLY A 110 3.19 -14.18 14.59
C GLY A 110 1.78 -14.54 14.16
N THR A 111 1.15 -13.61 13.45
CA THR A 111 -0.24 -13.75 12.97
C THR A 111 -0.31 -13.39 11.50
N PHE A 112 -0.97 -14.21 10.71
CA PHE A 112 -1.23 -13.93 9.30
C PHE A 112 -2.55 -13.18 9.16
N MET A 113 -2.50 -12.03 8.50
CA MET A 113 -3.62 -11.11 8.32
C MET A 113 -4.11 -11.16 6.86
N GLU A 114 -5.42 -11.20 6.67
CA GLU A 114 -6.07 -11.18 5.35
C GLU A 114 -5.72 -9.87 4.62
N TRP A 115 -4.71 -9.90 3.75
CA TRP A 115 -4.20 -8.70 3.07
C TRP A 115 -4.92 -8.40 1.74
N GLY A 116 -5.71 -9.35 1.24
CA GLY A 116 -6.33 -9.27 -0.09
C GLY A 116 -5.41 -9.70 -1.23
N LEU A 117 -4.22 -10.24 -0.90
CA LEU A 117 -3.32 -10.92 -1.82
C LEU A 117 -3.29 -12.41 -1.51
N GLU A 118 -2.67 -13.19 -2.39
CA GLU A 118 -2.46 -14.62 -2.18
C GLU A 118 -1.58 -14.92 -0.97
N LYS A 119 -0.59 -14.05 -0.72
CA LYS A 119 0.21 -14.07 0.50
C LYS A 119 -0.46 -13.18 1.54
N ASP A 120 -0.79 -13.76 2.69
CA ASP A 120 -1.25 -13.01 3.85
C ASP A 120 -0.13 -12.14 4.44
N LEU A 121 -0.50 -11.03 5.07
CA LEU A 121 0.45 -10.12 5.71
C LEU A 121 0.83 -10.68 7.09
N LEU A 122 2.11 -10.99 7.30
CA LEU A 122 2.60 -11.41 8.61
C LEU A 122 2.72 -10.21 9.55
N VAL A 123 2.11 -10.31 10.73
CA VAL A 123 2.38 -9.47 11.90
C VAL A 123 3.25 -10.29 12.87
N PRO A 124 4.57 -10.07 12.91
CA PRO A 124 5.48 -10.79 13.80
C PRO A 124 5.07 -10.62 15.27
N LYS A 125 5.34 -11.63 16.10
CA LYS A 125 4.95 -11.61 17.52
C LYS A 125 5.48 -10.39 18.29
N ASN A 126 6.71 -9.95 18.00
CA ASN A 126 7.31 -8.75 18.61
C ASN A 126 6.76 -7.42 18.06
N ALA A 127 5.94 -7.46 17.01
CA ALA A 127 5.24 -6.33 16.40
C ALA A 127 3.75 -6.26 16.80
N GLN A 128 3.28 -7.19 17.65
CA GLN A 128 1.92 -7.20 18.18
C GLN A 128 1.86 -6.36 19.46
N GLN A 129 0.87 -5.47 19.55
CA GLN A 129 0.53 -4.74 20.78
C GLN A 129 -0.07 -5.67 21.83
N ASP A 130 -1.04 -6.48 21.41
CA ASP A 130 -1.76 -7.45 22.23
C ASP A 130 -1.87 -8.78 21.46
N SER A 131 -2.18 -9.87 22.17
CA SER A 131 -2.40 -11.16 21.54
C SER A 131 -3.56 -11.12 20.55
N MET A 132 -3.32 -11.67 19.37
CA MET A 132 -4.30 -11.71 18.29
C MET A 132 -5.07 -13.02 18.29
N SER A 133 -6.31 -13.01 17.79
CA SER A 133 -7.17 -14.19 17.67
C SER A 133 -7.72 -14.32 16.25
N PRO A 134 -7.76 -15.52 15.66
CA PRO A 134 -8.36 -15.73 14.35
C PRO A 134 -9.80 -15.20 14.30
N GLY A 135 -10.19 -14.66 13.15
CA GLY A 135 -11.52 -14.09 12.91
C GLY A 135 -11.70 -12.64 13.36
N LYS A 136 -10.88 -12.13 14.29
CA LYS A 136 -10.97 -10.74 14.76
C LYS A 136 -10.25 -9.76 13.83
N LYS A 137 -10.70 -8.51 13.81
CA LYS A 137 -10.08 -7.42 13.05
C LYS A 137 -9.19 -6.57 13.95
N TYR A 138 -8.06 -6.13 13.42
CA TYR A 138 -7.09 -5.32 14.13
C TYR A 138 -6.59 -4.20 13.22
N LEU A 139 -6.44 -3.00 13.78
CA LEU A 139 -5.75 -1.92 13.10
C LEU A 139 -4.29 -2.33 12.93
N THR A 140 -3.82 -2.32 11.69
CA THR A 140 -2.48 -2.79 11.32
C THR A 140 -1.80 -1.73 10.47
N LYS A 141 -0.58 -1.35 10.84
CA LYS A 141 0.31 -0.56 9.98
C LYS A 141 1.10 -1.50 9.08
N ILE A 142 1.09 -1.22 7.78
CA ILE A 142 1.88 -1.96 6.79
C ILE A 142 3.26 -1.31 6.65
N CYS A 143 4.30 -2.08 6.92
CA CYS A 143 5.69 -1.64 6.92
C CYS A 143 6.52 -2.44 5.91
N LEU A 144 7.64 -1.85 5.48
CA LEU A 144 8.66 -2.52 4.69
C LEU A 144 9.93 -2.63 5.53
N ASP A 145 10.39 -3.85 5.72
CA ASP A 145 11.73 -4.08 6.26
C ASP A 145 12.76 -3.78 5.17
N GLN A 146 13.54 -2.72 5.36
CA GLN A 146 14.55 -2.26 4.41
C GLN A 146 15.69 -3.26 4.22
N MET A 147 15.96 -4.11 5.21
CA MET A 147 17.05 -5.09 5.14
C MET A 147 16.64 -6.34 4.38
N THR A 148 15.44 -6.84 4.65
CA THR A 148 14.95 -8.09 4.04
C THR A 148 14.06 -7.87 2.82
N GLN A 149 13.66 -6.63 2.55
CA GLN A 149 12.70 -6.25 1.51
C GLN A 149 11.32 -6.95 1.66
N ARG A 150 10.99 -7.41 2.88
CA ARG A 150 9.71 -8.02 3.20
C ARG A 150 8.71 -6.99 3.71
N VAL A 151 7.47 -7.13 3.23
CA VAL A 151 6.34 -6.37 3.76
C VAL A 151 5.77 -7.11 4.96
N TYR A 152 5.57 -6.40 6.07
CA TYR A 152 5.04 -6.94 7.32
C TYR A 152 4.07 -5.96 7.96
N GLY A 153 3.25 -6.46 8.89
CA GLY A 153 2.33 -5.64 9.67
C GLY A 153 2.80 -5.41 11.10
N THR A 154 2.34 -4.34 11.73
CA THR A 154 2.47 -4.09 13.17
C THR A 154 1.16 -3.54 13.74
N THR A 155 0.79 -3.94 14.95
CA THR A 155 -0.36 -3.39 15.68
C THR A 155 0.07 -2.42 16.79
N GLN A 156 1.37 -2.11 16.91
CA GLN A 156 1.89 -1.05 17.79
C GLN A 156 1.65 0.33 17.16
N ILE A 157 0.40 0.80 17.18
CA ILE A 157 -0.04 1.93 16.35
C ILE A 157 0.63 3.26 16.70
N SER A 158 0.65 3.64 17.98
CA SER A 158 1.10 4.96 18.41
C SER A 158 2.56 5.25 18.03
N VAL A 159 3.45 4.28 18.26
CA VAL A 159 4.89 4.40 17.96
C VAL A 159 5.20 4.38 16.46
N ASN A 160 4.28 3.88 15.65
CA ASN A 160 4.41 3.84 14.19
C ASN A 160 3.69 5.01 13.48
N CYS A 161 3.12 5.96 14.25
CA CYS A 161 2.61 7.21 13.72
C CYS A 161 3.72 8.27 13.63
N ASP A 162 3.56 9.19 12.68
CA ASP A 162 4.47 10.32 12.49
C ASP A 162 4.39 11.27 13.69
N GLN A 163 5.55 11.63 14.25
CA GLN A 163 5.65 12.57 15.37
C GLN A 163 5.77 14.02 14.89
N ASN A 164 6.07 14.25 13.60
CA ASN A 164 6.21 15.58 13.04
C ASN A 164 4.85 16.16 12.63
N ILE A 165 4.17 16.75 13.61
CA ILE A 165 2.84 17.34 13.46
C ILE A 165 2.83 18.76 12.86
N LYS A 166 3.98 19.27 12.37
CA LYS A 166 4.08 20.63 11.78
C LYS A 166 3.15 20.87 10.59
N GLY A 167 2.67 19.81 9.95
CA GLY A 167 1.71 19.88 8.85
C GLY A 167 0.25 20.10 9.29
N LEU A 168 -0.05 19.94 10.58
CA LEU A 168 -1.39 20.11 11.14
C LEU A 168 -1.62 21.56 11.57
N LYS A 169 -2.88 22.01 11.46
CA LYS A 169 -3.32 23.34 11.91
C LYS A 169 -4.61 23.23 12.70
N VAL A 170 -4.73 24.05 13.74
CA VAL A 170 -6.02 24.21 14.46
C VAL A 170 -7.11 24.63 13.47
N GLY A 171 -8.29 24.02 13.58
CA GLY A 171 -9.42 24.16 12.66
C GLY A 171 -9.33 23.31 11.39
N GLN A 172 -8.24 22.56 11.17
CA GLN A 172 -8.12 21.70 9.99
C GLN A 172 -9.08 20.51 10.06
N LYS A 173 -9.87 20.32 9.00
CA LYS A 173 -10.66 19.10 8.76
C LYS A 173 -9.72 17.92 8.49
N VAL A 174 -9.92 16.82 9.20
CA VAL A 174 -9.08 15.62 9.12
C VAL A 174 -9.92 14.34 9.12
N ASP A 175 -9.39 13.30 8.49
CA ASP A 175 -9.98 11.96 8.53
C ASP A 175 -9.45 11.20 9.74
N LEU A 176 -10.34 10.50 10.42
CA LEU A 176 -10.06 9.77 11.65
C LEU A 176 -10.41 8.30 11.45
N MET A 177 -9.53 7.43 11.93
CA MET A 177 -9.77 6.00 12.02
C MET A 177 -9.68 5.59 13.48
N ILE A 178 -10.79 5.15 14.05
CA ILE A 178 -10.91 4.86 15.48
C ILE A 178 -10.12 3.59 15.81
N HIS A 179 -9.10 3.76 16.65
CA HIS A 179 -8.16 2.71 17.03
C HIS A 179 -8.57 2.04 18.36
N SER A 180 -8.84 2.83 19.39
CA SER A 180 -9.19 2.31 20.72
C SER A 180 -10.04 3.31 21.50
N ILE A 181 -10.79 2.79 22.48
CA ILE A 181 -11.65 3.60 23.36
C ILE A 181 -11.16 3.37 24.79
N THR A 182 -10.87 4.46 25.49
CA THR A 182 -10.38 4.44 26.86
C THR A 182 -11.29 5.29 27.76
N LYS A 183 -11.06 5.26 29.07
CA LYS A 183 -11.81 6.10 30.02
C LYS A 183 -11.61 7.60 29.80
N ILE A 184 -10.48 8.01 29.22
CA ILE A 184 -10.10 9.42 29.05
C ILE A 184 -10.44 9.98 27.66
N GLY A 185 -10.69 9.11 26.68
CA GLY A 185 -10.88 9.53 25.30
C GLY A 185 -10.87 8.38 24.30
N ILE A 186 -11.21 8.72 23.06
CA ILE A 186 -11.18 7.82 21.91
C ILE A 186 -9.90 8.09 21.14
N MET A 187 -9.04 7.08 21.00
CA MET A 187 -7.80 7.20 20.26
C MET A 187 -8.04 6.92 18.78
N ALA A 188 -7.44 7.73 17.91
CA ALA A 188 -7.60 7.61 16.47
C ALA A 188 -6.29 7.85 15.72
N VAL A 189 -6.16 7.18 14.57
CA VAL A 189 -5.18 7.55 13.55
C VAL A 189 -5.77 8.66 12.69
N ILE A 190 -5.05 9.76 12.57
CA ILE A 190 -5.46 10.97 11.86
C ILE A 190 -4.77 11.02 10.49
N ASN A 191 -5.54 11.19 9.41
CA ASN A 191 -5.07 11.24 8.02
C ASN A 191 -4.13 10.08 7.66
N ASN A 192 -4.39 8.89 8.21
CA ASN A 192 -3.56 7.70 8.04
C ASN A 192 -2.07 7.91 8.41
N ARG A 193 -1.77 8.87 9.30
CA ARG A 193 -0.41 9.34 9.52
C ARG A 193 -0.08 9.67 10.97
N TYR A 194 -0.92 10.46 11.63
CA TYR A 194 -0.68 10.94 12.98
C TYR A 194 -1.50 10.15 14.00
N TYR A 195 -1.14 10.27 15.27
CA TYR A 195 -1.91 9.69 16.37
C TYR A 195 -2.51 10.81 17.21
N GLY A 196 -3.78 10.68 17.60
CA GLY A 196 -4.43 11.66 18.44
C GLY A 196 -5.60 11.09 19.21
N MET A 197 -6.26 11.97 19.95
CA MET A 197 -7.36 11.64 20.85
C MET A 197 -8.54 12.57 20.61
N LEU A 198 -9.73 12.01 20.58
CA LEU A 198 -10.98 12.74 20.70
C LEU A 198 -11.43 12.68 22.16
N TYR A 199 -11.84 13.81 22.72
CA TYR A 199 -12.44 13.83 24.05
C TYR A 199 -13.90 13.36 23.98
N LEU A 200 -14.31 12.50 24.92
CA LEU A 200 -15.65 11.90 24.94
C LEU A 200 -16.79 12.93 25.05
N ASN A 201 -16.52 14.09 25.65
CA ASN A 201 -17.46 15.20 25.76
C ASN A 201 -17.62 16.02 24.47
N GLU A 202 -16.78 15.78 23.46
CA GLU A 202 -16.82 16.47 22.16
C GLU A 202 -17.28 15.55 21.03
N THR A 203 -17.61 14.29 21.34
CA THR A 203 -18.14 13.31 20.40
C THR A 203 -19.65 13.18 20.54
N TYR A 204 -20.38 13.57 19.49
CA TYR A 204 -21.86 13.48 19.42
C TYR A 204 -22.35 12.19 18.75
N GLN A 205 -21.44 11.27 18.42
CA GLN A 205 -21.71 10.01 17.74
C GLN A 205 -21.16 8.85 18.58
N ASP A 206 -21.90 7.75 18.63
CA ASP A 206 -21.42 6.49 19.21
C ASP A 206 -20.40 5.88 18.25
N LEU A 207 -19.12 6.05 18.57
CA LEU A 207 -18.00 5.54 17.78
C LEU A 207 -17.53 4.20 18.32
N SER A 208 -17.29 3.26 17.40
CA SER A 208 -16.73 1.95 17.65
C SER A 208 -15.32 1.82 17.09
N ILE A 209 -14.54 0.88 17.64
CA ILE A 209 -13.23 0.52 17.07
C ILE A 209 -13.44 0.04 15.63
N GLY A 210 -12.70 0.60 14.68
CA GLY A 210 -12.88 0.32 13.26
C GLY A 210 -13.61 1.41 12.48
N ASP A 211 -14.35 2.29 13.16
CA ASP A 211 -15.09 3.34 12.48
C ASP A 211 -14.15 4.37 11.86
N THR A 212 -14.61 4.95 10.74
CA THR A 212 -13.95 6.08 10.10
C THR A 212 -14.90 7.27 10.10
N CYS A 213 -14.41 8.43 10.52
CA CYS A 213 -15.18 9.66 10.55
C CYS A 213 -14.30 10.86 10.23
N THR A 214 -14.92 12.04 10.10
CA THR A 214 -14.18 13.29 9.98
C THR A 214 -14.21 14.03 11.31
N GLY A 215 -13.08 14.62 11.69
CA GLY A 215 -13.00 15.58 12.79
C GLY A 215 -12.26 16.87 12.42
N TYR A 216 -12.00 17.69 13.43
CA TYR A 216 -11.26 18.95 13.31
C TYR A 216 -10.18 19.02 14.39
N ILE A 217 -9.00 19.52 14.03
CA ILE A 217 -7.91 19.72 15.00
C ILE A 217 -8.26 20.91 15.90
N ILE A 218 -8.32 20.68 17.22
CA ILE A 218 -8.56 21.75 18.20
C ILE A 218 -7.27 22.17 18.93
N MET A 219 -6.31 21.26 19.05
CA MET A 219 -5.05 21.44 19.79
C MET A 219 -3.97 20.56 19.16
N ILE A 220 -2.70 21.00 19.25
CA ILE A 220 -1.50 20.35 18.68
C ILE A 220 -0.46 20.22 19.79
#